data_AF-A0A0N4WG19-F1
#
_entry.id   AF-A0A0N4WG19-F1
#
_cell.length_a   1.000
_cell.length_b   1.000
_cell.length_c   1.000
_cell.angle_alpha   90.00
_cell.angle_beta   90.00
_cell.angle_gamma   90.00
#
_symmetry.space_group_name_H-M   'P 1'
#
loop_
_entity.id
_entity.type
_entity.pdbx_description
1 polymer ?
#
loop_
_entity_poly.entity_id
_entity_poly.type
_entity_poly.pdbx_seq_one_letter_code
_entity_poly.pdbx_strand_id
1 'polypeptide(L)'
;MSSLAKKKDFLQLLYNWQWVEIDNVQLPSVMRGGERFLAVHMVQLKLLSKFPPAIPAEIISRFTMVSHKMSTVEAWQFNAINAIKRKFDLGCQLFTTQDEVVRLNDVQMFYWNVKALNLSRIIQQYDAELQNTNGNLTLIATIQSLKNHVEADLEVRIAYYSLKMDKTFRI
;
A
#
# COMPACT_ATOMS: atom_id res chain seq x y z
N MET A 1 1.38 -16.09 -38.95
CA MET A 1 1.12 -16.52 -37.56
C MET A 1 -0.35 -16.95 -37.45
N SER A 2 -0.63 -18.17 -36.96
CA SER A 2 -2.00 -18.71 -36.88
C SER A 2 -2.85 -18.02 -35.80
N SER A 3 -4.18 -17.94 -35.98
CA SER A 3 -5.09 -17.28 -35.02
C SER A 3 -5.09 -17.95 -33.63
N LEU A 4 -4.76 -19.24 -33.58
CA LEU A 4 -4.68 -20.02 -32.35
C LEU A 4 -3.49 -19.59 -31.47
N ALA A 5 -2.35 -19.23 -32.08
CA ALA A 5 -1.17 -18.74 -31.37
C ALA A 5 -1.47 -17.37 -30.71
N LYS A 6 -2.03 -16.43 -31.47
CA LYS A 6 -2.44 -15.11 -30.96
C LYS A 6 -3.43 -15.21 -29.79
N LYS A 7 -4.36 -16.18 -29.84
CA LYS A 7 -5.32 -16.42 -28.75
C LYS A 7 -4.64 -16.94 -27.49
N LYS A 8 -3.64 -17.84 -27.60
CA LYS A 8 -2.87 -18.33 -26.46
C LYS A 8 -2.03 -17.22 -25.83
N ASP A 9 -1.37 -16.40 -26.65
CA ASP A 9 -0.55 -15.27 -26.18
C ASP A 9 -1.41 -14.26 -25.41
N PHE A 10 -2.59 -13.94 -25.95
CA PHE A 10 -3.53 -13.03 -25.31
C PHE A 10 -4.05 -13.58 -23.96
N LEU A 11 -4.37 -14.88 -23.89
CA LEU A 11 -4.79 -15.50 -22.62
C LEU A 11 -3.65 -15.48 -21.58
N GLN A 12 -2.41 -15.74 -21.99
CA GLN A 12 -1.26 -15.65 -21.09
C GLN A 12 -1.10 -14.25 -20.50
N LEU A 13 -1.29 -13.21 -21.33
CA LEU A 13 -1.26 -11.83 -20.85
C LEU A 13 -2.34 -11.57 -19.80
N LEU A 14 -3.56 -12.10 -19.97
CA LEU A 14 -4.63 -11.94 -18.97
C LEU A 14 -4.32 -12.63 -17.63
N TYR A 15 -3.53 -13.70 -17.62
CA TYR A 15 -3.12 -14.38 -16.38
C TYR A 15 -1.85 -13.80 -15.75
N ASN A 16 -1.24 -12.79 -16.36
CA ASN A 16 0.00 -12.20 -15.88
C ASN A 16 -0.23 -11.18 -14.74
N TRP A 17 -0.75 -11.66 -13.62
CA TRP A 17 -1.06 -10.89 -12.41
C TRP A 17 -0.85 -11.74 -11.16
N GLN A 18 -0.67 -11.10 -10.00
CA GLN A 18 -0.43 -11.75 -8.71
C GLN A 18 -1.09 -11.00 -7.56
N TRP A 19 -1.50 -11.72 -6.52
CA TRP A 19 -1.89 -11.10 -5.25
C TRP A 19 -0.65 -10.59 -4.52
N VAL A 20 -0.77 -9.40 -3.96
CA VAL A 20 0.23 -8.82 -3.07
C VAL A 20 -0.46 -8.33 -1.81
N GLU A 21 0.26 -8.38 -0.70
CA GLU A 21 -0.25 -7.94 0.59
C GLU A 21 0.56 -6.75 1.10
N ILE A 22 -0.15 -5.69 1.49
CA ILE A 22 0.41 -4.50 2.14
C ILE A 22 -0.44 -4.21 3.36
N ASP A 23 0.14 -4.32 4.55
CA ASP A 23 -0.55 -4.05 5.82
C ASP A 23 -1.87 -4.81 5.97
N ASN A 24 -1.81 -6.13 5.75
CA ASN A 24 -2.94 -7.07 5.77
C ASN A 24 -4.03 -6.75 4.73
N VAL A 25 -3.74 -5.89 3.75
CA VAL A 25 -4.62 -5.60 2.62
C VAL A 25 -4.11 -6.34 1.40
N GLN A 26 -4.91 -7.30 0.91
CA GLN A 26 -4.63 -7.97 -0.35
C GLN A 26 -5.12 -7.16 -1.54
N LEU A 27 -4.20 -6.84 -2.45
CA LEU A 27 -4.44 -6.12 -3.69
C LEU A 27 -3.94 -6.95 -4.87
N PRO A 28 -4.63 -6.93 -6.03
CA PRO A 28 -4.08 -7.51 -7.23
C PRO A 28 -3.02 -6.58 -7.82
N SER A 29 -1.93 -7.19 -8.29
CA SER A 29 -0.88 -6.52 -9.06
C SER A 29 -0.78 -7.11 -10.46
N VAL A 30 -0.54 -6.28 -11.46
CA VAL A 30 -0.27 -6.69 -12.84
C VAL A 30 1.23 -6.63 -13.11
N MET A 31 1.71 -7.47 -14.02
CA MET A 31 3.13 -7.52 -14.39
C MET A 31 3.38 -6.70 -15.66
N ARG A 32 4.30 -5.75 -15.60
CA ARG A 32 4.73 -4.92 -16.73
C ARG A 32 6.25 -4.82 -16.72
N GLY A 33 6.90 -5.30 -17.79
CA GLY A 33 8.36 -5.23 -17.90
C GLY A 33 9.12 -5.97 -16.79
N GLY A 34 8.53 -7.02 -16.19
CA GLY A 34 9.11 -7.73 -15.05
C GLY A 34 8.85 -7.10 -13.69
N GLU A 35 8.27 -5.90 -13.64
CA GLU A 35 7.89 -5.22 -12.41
C GLU A 35 6.39 -5.39 -12.12
N ARG A 36 6.03 -5.25 -10.83
CA ARG A 36 4.65 -5.32 -10.35
C ARG A 36 4.05 -3.94 -10.22
N PHE A 37 2.81 -3.80 -10.69
CA PHE A 37 2.08 -2.55 -10.70
C PHE A 37 0.71 -2.70 -10.04
N LEU A 38 0.29 -1.67 -9.30
CA LEU A 38 -1.01 -1.55 -8.66
C LEU A 38 -1.80 -0.41 -9.31
N ALA A 39 -3.13 -0.53 -9.40
CA ALA A 39 -3.95 0.61 -9.77
C ALA A 39 -3.90 1.69 -8.69
N VAL A 40 -3.66 2.94 -9.09
CA VAL A 40 -3.60 4.11 -8.20
C VAL A 40 -4.89 4.26 -7.39
N HIS A 41 -6.05 4.07 -8.03
CA HIS A 41 -7.34 4.14 -7.36
C HIS A 41 -7.46 3.13 -6.20
N MET A 42 -7.00 1.88 -6.39
CA MET A 42 -7.02 0.87 -5.32
C MET A 42 -6.11 1.25 -4.16
N VAL A 43 -4.93 1.79 -4.46
CA VAL A 43 -3.99 2.28 -3.44
C VAL A 43 -4.63 3.40 -2.61
N GLN A 44 -5.25 4.38 -3.27
CA GLN A 44 -5.94 5.47 -2.59
C GLN A 44 -7.10 4.94 -1.72
N LEU A 45 -7.95 4.09 -2.29
CA LEU A 45 -9.17 3.60 -1.63
C LEU A 45 -8.89 2.65 -0.47
N LYS A 46 -7.89 1.76 -0.59
CA LYS A 46 -7.67 0.66 0.36
C LYS A 46 -6.49 0.87 1.30
N LEU A 47 -5.49 1.64 0.88
CA LEU A 47 -4.30 1.88 1.70
C LEU A 47 -4.34 3.28 2.30
N LEU A 48 -4.51 4.30 1.46
CA LEU A 48 -4.35 5.69 1.91
C LEU A 48 -5.57 6.24 2.66
N SER A 49 -6.77 5.69 2.41
CA SER A 49 -8.00 6.02 3.16
C SER A 49 -7.91 5.75 4.66
N LYS A 50 -6.92 4.97 5.11
CA LYS A 50 -6.65 4.68 6.53
C LYS A 50 -5.95 5.84 7.26
N PHE A 51 -5.35 6.78 6.52
CA PHE A 51 -4.59 7.89 7.11
C PHE A 51 -5.41 9.18 7.11
N PRO A 52 -5.12 10.11 8.03
CA PRO A 52 -5.69 11.45 7.98
C PRO A 52 -5.43 12.11 6.62
N PRO A 53 -6.38 12.93 6.11
CA PRO A 53 -6.31 13.51 4.76
C PRO A 53 -5.09 14.42 4.51
N ALA A 54 -4.41 14.86 5.56
CA ALA A 54 -3.21 15.70 5.48
C ALA A 54 -1.92 14.87 5.63
N ILE A 55 -1.58 14.08 4.60
CA ILE A 55 -0.22 13.51 4.51
C ILE A 55 0.75 14.69 4.34
N PRO A 56 1.78 14.83 5.18
CA PRO A 56 2.69 15.98 5.09
C PRO A 56 3.38 16.07 3.74
N ALA A 57 3.45 17.30 3.21
CA ALA A 57 4.07 17.58 1.92
C ALA A 57 5.53 17.09 1.85
N GLU A 58 6.25 17.08 2.98
CA GLU A 58 7.62 16.56 3.12
C GLU A 58 7.72 15.06 2.81
N ILE A 59 6.70 14.26 3.14
CA ILE A 59 6.67 12.84 2.77
C ILE A 59 6.33 12.69 1.29
N ILE A 60 5.34 13.45 0.81
CA ILE A 60 4.93 13.42 -0.59
C ILE A 60 6.10 13.80 -1.51
N SER A 61 6.90 14.81 -1.13
CA SER A 61 8.05 15.27 -1.91
C SER A 61 9.23 14.30 -1.84
N ARG A 62 9.45 13.64 -0.70
CA ARG A 62 10.55 12.68 -0.51
C ARG A 62 10.33 11.34 -1.22
N PHE A 63 9.08 10.93 -1.40
CA PHE A 63 8.74 9.64 -2.00
C PHE A 63 7.98 9.86 -3.31
N THR A 64 8.74 10.08 -4.38
CA THR A 64 8.16 10.28 -5.72
C THR A 64 7.56 8.97 -6.24
N MET A 65 6.23 8.90 -6.27
CA MET A 65 5.50 7.82 -6.95
C MET A 65 5.22 8.27 -8.39
N VAL A 66 5.84 7.61 -9.36
CA VAL A 66 5.54 7.86 -10.78
C VAL A 66 4.40 6.94 -11.20
N SER A 67 3.31 7.55 -11.67
CA SER A 67 2.18 6.83 -12.23
C SER A 67 2.28 6.74 -13.76
N HIS A 68 1.65 5.72 -14.33
CA HIS A 68 1.59 5.49 -15.76
C HIS A 68 0.18 5.11 -16.17
N LYS A 69 -0.25 5.48 -17.38
CA LYS A 69 -1.55 5.03 -17.90
C LYS A 69 -1.64 3.51 -17.97
N MET A 70 -2.83 3.00 -17.68
CA MET A 70 -3.17 1.59 -17.87
C MET A 70 -3.22 1.26 -19.36
N SER A 71 -2.69 0.09 -19.71
CA SER A 71 -2.98 -0.55 -20.98
C SER A 71 -4.38 -1.18 -20.94
N THR A 72 -4.92 -1.46 -22.13
CA THR A 72 -6.21 -2.15 -22.26
C THR A 72 -6.22 -3.50 -21.55
N VAL A 73 -5.10 -4.24 -21.61
CA VAL A 73 -4.97 -5.56 -20.98
C VAL A 73 -5.04 -5.43 -19.47
N GLU A 74 -4.30 -4.49 -18.86
CA GLU A 74 -4.27 -4.32 -17.41
C GLU A 74 -5.65 -3.88 -16.88
N ALA A 75 -6.33 -2.97 -17.58
CA ALA A 75 -7.71 -2.58 -17.24
C ALA A 75 -8.65 -3.81 -17.23
N TRP A 76 -8.52 -4.70 -18.22
CA TRP A 76 -9.30 -5.93 -18.27
C TRP A 76 -8.94 -6.91 -17.16
N GLN A 77 -7.66 -7.06 -16.82
CA GLN A 77 -7.20 -7.89 -15.71
C GLN A 77 -7.80 -7.39 -14.39
N PHE A 78 -7.69 -6.09 -14.09
CA PHE A 78 -8.25 -5.52 -12.87
C PHE A 78 -9.77 -5.65 -12.81
N ASN A 79 -10.48 -5.40 -13.91
CA ASN A 79 -11.93 -5.55 -13.98
C ASN A 79 -12.36 -7.01 -13.74
N ALA A 80 -11.69 -7.98 -14.37
CA ALA A 80 -11.99 -9.40 -14.18
C ALA A 80 -11.78 -9.81 -12.72
N ILE A 81 -10.68 -9.39 -12.10
CA ILE A 81 -10.40 -9.69 -10.69
C ILE A 81 -11.42 -9.01 -9.78
N ASN A 82 -11.71 -7.72 -10.00
CA ASN A 82 -12.61 -6.94 -9.16
C ASN A 82 -14.04 -7.48 -9.22
N ALA A 83 -14.56 -7.76 -10.42
CA ALA A 83 -15.91 -8.29 -10.60
C ALA A 83 -16.04 -9.74 -10.08
N ILE A 84 -15.11 -10.62 -10.45
CA ILE A 84 -15.25 -12.07 -10.20
C ILE A 84 -14.78 -12.45 -8.79
N LYS A 85 -13.61 -11.95 -8.37
CA LYS A 85 -12.96 -12.39 -7.12
C LYS A 85 -13.30 -11.50 -5.93
N ARG A 86 -13.55 -10.21 -6.16
CA ARG A 86 -13.74 -9.22 -5.09
C ARG A 86 -15.14 -8.63 -5.02
N LYS A 87 -16.04 -8.98 -5.95
CA LYS A 87 -17.42 -8.49 -5.99
C LYS A 87 -17.49 -6.95 -5.88
N PHE A 88 -16.63 -6.26 -6.62
CA PHE A 88 -16.48 -4.79 -6.63
C PHE A 88 -15.95 -4.15 -5.34
N ASP A 89 -15.37 -4.93 -4.41
CA ASP A 89 -14.76 -4.37 -3.20
C ASP A 89 -13.50 -3.54 -3.50
N LEU A 90 -12.84 -3.66 -4.67
CA LEU A 90 -11.68 -2.83 -5.02
C LEU A 90 -12.06 -1.47 -5.64
N GLY A 91 -13.35 -1.16 -5.71
CA GLY A 91 -13.91 0.04 -6.32
C GLY A 91 -15.16 -0.31 -7.15
N CYS A 92 -16.17 0.55 -7.13
CA CYS A 92 -17.43 0.31 -7.85
C CYS A 92 -17.34 0.62 -9.35
N GLN A 93 -16.35 1.42 -9.76
CA GLN A 93 -16.14 1.80 -11.15
C GLN A 93 -15.23 0.78 -11.87
N LEU A 94 -15.48 0.59 -13.16
CA LEU A 94 -14.61 -0.22 -14.00
C LEU A 94 -13.34 0.56 -14.33
N PHE A 95 -12.21 -0.15 -14.30
CA PHE A 95 -10.92 0.37 -14.76
C PHE A 95 -10.91 0.54 -16.28
N THR A 96 -10.26 1.59 -16.73
CA THR A 96 -10.14 2.03 -18.12
C THR A 96 -8.68 2.39 -18.42
N THR A 97 -8.36 2.68 -19.68
CA THR A 97 -7.01 3.15 -20.06
C THR A 97 -6.71 4.58 -19.60
N GLN A 98 -7.71 5.31 -19.07
CA GLN A 98 -7.51 6.64 -18.48
C GLN A 98 -6.99 6.54 -17.03
N ASP A 99 -7.25 5.41 -16.39
CA ASP A 99 -6.75 5.12 -15.06
C ASP A 99 -5.25 4.85 -15.08
N GLU A 100 -4.66 4.92 -13.89
CA GLU A 100 -3.22 4.87 -13.71
C GLU A 100 -2.79 3.70 -12.85
N VAL A 101 -1.60 3.20 -13.17
CA VAL A 101 -0.87 2.23 -12.37
C VAL A 101 0.42 2.82 -11.84
N VAL A 102 0.85 2.34 -10.68
CA VAL A 102 2.06 2.74 -9.99
C VAL A 102 2.82 1.49 -9.55
N ARG A 103 4.16 1.56 -9.51
CA ARG A 103 4.99 0.42 -9.12
C ARG A 103 4.73 0.03 -7.67
N LEU A 104 4.64 -1.27 -7.43
CA LEU A 104 4.42 -1.83 -6.10
C LEU A 104 5.47 -1.39 -5.08
N ASN A 105 6.75 -1.38 -5.48
CA ASN A 105 7.85 -0.99 -4.59
C ASN A 105 7.71 0.46 -4.14
N ASP A 106 7.34 1.35 -5.05
CA ASP A 106 7.12 2.78 -4.76
C ASP A 106 5.93 2.95 -3.81
N VAL A 107 4.83 2.22 -4.03
CA VAL A 107 3.66 2.21 -3.13
C VAL A 107 4.02 1.70 -1.74
N GLN A 108 4.75 0.59 -1.65
CA GLN A 108 5.17 0.04 -0.37
C GLN A 108 6.01 1.07 0.38
N MET A 109 7.08 1.55 -0.25
CA MET A 109 7.95 2.55 0.36
C MET A 109 7.17 3.78 0.83
N PHE A 110 6.30 4.35 0.00
CA PHE A 110 5.45 5.46 0.39
C PHE A 110 4.55 5.13 1.59
N TYR A 111 3.78 4.05 1.48
CA TYR A 111 2.80 3.64 2.48
C TYR A 111 3.43 3.46 3.87
N TRP A 112 4.58 2.79 3.94
CA TRP A 112 5.22 2.50 5.22
C TRP A 112 5.89 3.72 5.85
N ASN A 113 6.40 4.65 5.05
CA ASN A 113 6.89 5.92 5.57
C ASN A 113 5.76 6.79 6.11
N VAL A 114 4.61 6.86 5.41
CA VAL A 114 3.41 7.52 5.93
C VAL A 114 2.96 6.87 7.23
N LYS A 115 2.93 5.53 7.29
CA LYS A 115 2.52 4.80 8.48
C LYS A 115 3.45 5.06 9.66
N ALA A 116 4.76 4.95 9.46
CA ALA A 116 5.76 5.20 10.49
C ALA A 116 5.62 6.61 11.07
N LEU A 117 5.46 7.63 10.21
CA LEU A 117 5.26 9.00 10.68
C LEU A 117 3.98 9.13 11.53
N ASN A 118 2.86 8.53 11.10
CA ASN A 118 1.62 8.59 11.87
C ASN A 118 1.76 7.92 13.24
N LEU A 119 2.44 6.77 13.31
CA LEU A 119 2.70 6.09 14.59
C LEU A 119 3.60 6.94 15.49
N SER A 120 4.67 7.53 14.97
CA SER A 120 5.53 8.45 15.74
C SER A 120 4.77 9.64 16.31
N ARG A 121 3.83 10.21 15.54
CA ARG A 121 2.97 11.31 16.02
C ARG A 121 2.04 10.87 17.14
N ILE A 122 1.45 9.67 17.04
CA ILE A 122 0.59 9.11 18.09
C ILE A 122 1.40 8.89 19.38
N ILE A 123 2.62 8.36 19.27
CA ILE A 123 3.53 8.18 20.41
C ILE A 123 3.81 9.53 21.09
N GLN A 124 4.13 10.58 20.32
CA GLN A 124 4.35 11.92 20.85
C GLN A 124 3.11 12.51 21.54
N GLN A 125 1.91 12.21 21.04
CA GLN A 125 0.66 12.62 21.68
C GLN A 125 0.48 11.91 23.03
N TYR A 126 0.74 10.60 23.10
CA TYR A 126 0.70 9.87 24.37
C TYR A 126 1.74 10.39 25.37
N ASP A 127 2.94 10.75 24.92
CA ASP A 127 3.95 11.36 25.79
C ASP A 127 3.47 12.69 26.38
N ALA A 128 2.85 13.54 25.56
CA ALA A 128 2.26 14.79 26.01
C ALA A 128 1.08 14.57 26.97
N GLU A 129 0.22 13.57 26.71
CA GLU A 129 -0.90 13.24 27.60
C GLU A 129 -0.42 12.71 28.96
N LEU A 130 0.63 11.87 29.00
CA LEU A 130 1.22 11.37 30.24
C LEU A 130 1.66 12.50 31.17
N GLN A 131 2.24 13.57 30.62
CA GLN A 131 2.64 14.77 31.36
C GLN A 131 1.44 15.55 31.95
N ASN A 132 0.25 15.41 31.37
CA ASN A 132 -0.96 16.14 31.75
C ASN A 132 -1.93 15.34 32.65
N THR A 133 -1.56 14.13 33.08
CA THR A 133 -2.43 13.24 33.87
C THR A 133 -2.70 13.69 35.31
N ASN A 134 -1.99 14.73 35.81
CA ASN A 134 -2.05 15.21 37.19
C ASN A 134 -1.86 14.09 38.24
N GLY A 135 -1.06 13.06 37.93
CA GLY A 135 -0.78 11.94 38.83
C GLY A 135 -1.88 10.86 38.89
N ASN A 136 -2.88 10.90 38.01
CA ASN A 136 -3.90 9.84 37.93
C ASN A 136 -3.29 8.52 37.42
N LEU A 137 -3.01 7.60 38.34
CA LEU A 137 -2.36 6.31 38.07
C LEU A 137 -3.10 5.44 37.06
N THR A 138 -4.45 5.46 37.07
CA THR A 138 -5.26 4.67 36.12
C THR A 138 -5.11 5.20 34.70
N LEU A 139 -5.13 6.53 34.54
CA LEU A 139 -4.91 7.16 33.23
C LEU A 139 -3.48 6.91 32.74
N ILE A 140 -2.48 7.04 33.62
CA ILE A 140 -1.07 6.74 33.30
C ILE A 140 -0.92 5.30 32.80
N ALA A 141 -1.44 4.32 33.54
CA ALA A 141 -1.33 2.91 33.15
C ALA A 141 -2.02 2.62 31.81
N THR A 142 -3.19 3.24 31.58
CA THR A 142 -3.95 3.08 30.33
C THR A 142 -3.19 3.67 29.14
N ILE A 143 -2.74 4.92 29.25
CA ILE A 143 -1.97 5.60 28.20
C ILE A 143 -0.68 4.84 27.90
N GLN A 144 0.04 4.38 28.93
CA GLN A 144 1.27 3.62 28.76
C GLN A 144 1.02 2.29 28.02
N SER A 145 -0.06 1.57 28.35
CA SER A 145 -0.42 0.33 27.65
C SER A 145 -0.71 0.59 26.18
N LEU A 146 -1.46 1.65 25.86
CA LEU A 146 -1.75 2.03 24.47
C LEU A 146 -0.47 2.42 23.71
N LYS A 147 0.39 3.23 24.35
CA LYS A 147 1.68 3.63 23.78
C LYS A 147 2.55 2.41 23.45
N ASN A 148 2.70 1.45 24.37
CA ASN A 148 3.49 0.23 24.16
C ASN A 148 2.99 -0.57 22.95
N HIS A 149 1.67 -0.64 22.73
CA HIS A 149 1.11 -1.30 21.54
C HIS A 149 1.49 -0.59 20.24
N VAL A 150 1.48 0.74 20.22
CA VAL A 150 1.86 1.54 19.06
C VAL A 150 3.36 1.45 18.78
N GLU A 151 4.20 1.45 19.83
CA GLU A 151 5.65 1.26 19.72
C GLU A 151 6.00 -0.11 19.13
N ALA A 152 5.37 -1.18 19.62
CA ALA A 152 5.57 -2.52 19.07
C ALA A 152 5.21 -2.61 17.57
N ASP A 153 4.12 -1.94 17.14
CA ASP A 153 3.70 -1.88 15.74
C ASP A 153 4.67 -1.08 14.86
N LEU A 154 5.40 -0.12 15.44
CA LEU A 154 6.45 0.65 14.77
C LEU A 154 7.77 -0.16 14.67
N GLU A 155 8.21 -0.81 15.75
CA GLU A 155 9.47 -1.56 15.83
C GLU A 155 9.51 -2.77 14.89
N VAL A 156 8.44 -3.59 14.88
CA VAL A 156 8.31 -4.75 13.98
C VAL A 156 8.52 -4.34 12.52
N ARG A 157 8.15 -3.11 12.17
CA ARG A 157 8.22 -2.61 10.80
C ARG A 157 9.58 -2.04 10.43
N ILE A 158 10.22 -1.30 11.32
CA ILE A 158 11.60 -0.87 11.12
C ILE A 158 12.49 -2.09 10.87
N ALA A 159 12.31 -3.17 11.66
CA ALA A 159 13.04 -4.42 11.46
C ALA A 159 12.75 -5.08 10.10
N TYR A 160 11.47 -5.19 9.70
CA TYR A 160 11.08 -5.76 8.40
C TYR A 160 11.67 -4.97 7.20
N TYR A 161 11.71 -3.64 7.29
CA TYR A 161 12.27 -2.77 6.24
C TYR A 161 13.79 -2.86 6.15
N SER A 162 14.49 -2.81 7.28
CA SER A 162 15.94 -2.98 7.31
C SER A 162 16.37 -4.32 6.68
N LEU A 163 15.63 -5.41 6.96
CA LEU A 163 15.88 -6.73 6.38
C LEU A 163 15.59 -6.84 4.87
N LYS A 164 14.63 -6.08 4.32
CA LYS A 164 14.32 -6.09 2.87
C LYS A 164 15.23 -5.17 2.06
N MET A 165 15.61 -4.01 2.60
CA MET A 165 16.53 -3.09 1.93
C MET A 165 17.93 -3.70 1.83
N ASP A 166 18.42 -4.39 2.87
CA ASP A 166 19.73 -5.07 2.87
C ASP A 166 19.84 -6.18 1.81
N LYS A 167 18.71 -6.80 1.42
CA LYS A 167 18.64 -7.80 0.34
C LYS A 167 18.52 -7.20 -1.06
N THR A 168 18.19 -5.91 -1.18
CA THR A 168 17.96 -5.24 -2.48
C THR A 168 19.20 -4.45 -2.94
N PHE A 169 20.18 -4.21 -2.05
CA PHE A 169 21.41 -3.45 -2.34
C PHE A 169 22.68 -4.30 -2.51
N ARG A 170 22.58 -5.63 -2.57
CA ARG A 170 23.70 -6.47 -3.02
C ARG A 170 23.74 -6.50 -4.55
N ILE A 171 24.32 -5.46 -5.14
CA ILE A 171 24.94 -5.52 -6.48
C ILE A 171 26.42 -5.81 -6.26
#